data_AF-A0A9P8G4V1-F1
#
_entry.id   AF-A0A9P8G4V1-F1
#
_cell.length_a   1.000
_cell.length_b   1.000
_cell.length_c   1.000
_cell.angle_alpha   90.00
_cell.angle_beta   90.00
_cell.angle_gamma   90.00
#
_symmetry.space_group_name_H-M   'P 1'
#
loop_
_entity.id
_entity.type
_entity.pdbx_description
1 polymer ?
#
loop_
_entity_poly.entity_id
_entity_poly.type
_entity_poly.pdbx_seq_one_letter_code
_entity_poly.pdbx_strand_id
1 'polypeptide(L)'
;MAAEERSFKTQNFTVPSNGSGETIQVRISEPNLTSENLGLETWAASHILASQLHHLGPKIQFPEPSPDVLPILELGAGTGLVGVTAATLWKQPVVLTDLAPLVPALDANIGLNSEGLQKANTDMEAGTLDWKHPTTLLIKNEQRPQTQAHVIFAADTIYSEEHPELLANVILKWLRKDKEARFLIAYPLRVCYIDYIREMWERLEEGGMEAMEEGREEASQDLFNDERLVEWSVWRWKDL
;
A
#
# COMPACT_ATOMS: atom_id res chain seq x y z
N MET A 1 28.51 14.33 -17.93
CA MET A 1 27.15 13.76 -17.99
C MET A 1 26.26 14.72 -17.24
N ALA A 2 25.28 15.32 -17.91
CA ALA A 2 24.33 16.22 -17.25
C ALA A 2 23.50 15.37 -16.28
N ALA A 3 23.49 15.75 -15.01
CA ALA A 3 22.44 15.27 -14.11
C ALA A 3 21.13 15.81 -14.67
N GLU A 4 20.24 14.94 -15.16
CA GLU A 4 18.87 15.34 -15.42
C GLU A 4 18.32 15.89 -14.09
N GLU A 5 17.97 17.18 -14.08
CA GLU A 5 17.15 17.74 -13.03
C GLU A 5 15.81 17.00 -13.07
N ARG A 6 15.69 15.94 -12.26
CA ARG A 6 14.40 15.27 -12.03
C ARG A 6 13.49 16.31 -11.36
N SER A 7 12.57 16.84 -12.17
CA SER A 7 11.57 17.84 -11.81
C SER A 7 10.74 17.36 -10.62
N PHE A 8 10.55 18.22 -9.62
CA PHE A 8 9.47 18.07 -8.65
C PHE A 8 8.14 17.99 -9.41
N LYS A 9 7.47 16.83 -9.38
CA LYS A 9 6.18 16.65 -10.05
C LYS A 9 5.10 16.59 -8.99
N THR A 10 4.03 17.34 -9.17
CA THR A 10 2.82 17.16 -8.37
C THR A 10 1.67 17.00 -9.34
N GLN A 11 0.95 15.89 -9.20
CA GLN A 11 -0.15 15.54 -10.10
C GLN A 11 -1.34 14.98 -9.35
N ASN A 12 -2.49 14.96 -10.02
CA ASN A 12 -3.69 14.32 -9.51
C ASN A 12 -3.86 12.96 -10.17
N PHE A 13 -4.03 11.94 -9.35
CA PHE A 13 -4.43 10.62 -9.78
C PHE A 13 -5.95 10.50 -9.66
N THR A 14 -6.61 10.22 -10.78
CA THR A 14 -8.03 9.90 -10.79
C THR A 14 -8.20 8.41 -10.51
N VAL A 15 -9.00 8.09 -9.48
CA VAL A 15 -9.33 6.70 -9.12
C VAL A 15 -10.85 6.55 -9.01
N PRO A 16 -11.41 5.42 -9.47
CA PRO A 16 -12.83 5.13 -9.28
C PRO A 16 -13.21 5.14 -7.80
N SER A 17 -14.40 5.66 -7.51
CA SER A 17 -14.97 5.70 -6.16
C SER A 17 -16.15 4.74 -5.98
N ASN A 18 -16.75 4.31 -7.08
CA ASN A 18 -17.81 3.30 -7.14
C ASN A 18 -17.97 2.73 -8.57
N GLY A 19 -18.87 1.76 -8.71
CA GLY A 19 -19.17 1.12 -10.00
C GLY A 19 -20.03 1.96 -10.96
N SER A 20 -20.48 3.17 -10.58
CA SER A 20 -21.26 4.07 -11.44
C SER A 20 -20.41 5.06 -12.25
N GLY A 21 -19.08 4.96 -12.15
CA GLY A 21 -18.14 5.83 -12.87
C GLY A 21 -17.81 7.14 -12.15
N GLU A 22 -18.25 7.31 -10.89
CA GLU A 22 -17.79 8.43 -10.07
C GLU A 22 -16.34 8.20 -9.65
N THR A 23 -15.57 9.28 -9.50
CA THR A 23 -14.14 9.22 -9.19
C THR A 23 -13.78 10.15 -8.04
N ILE A 24 -12.68 9.86 -7.34
CA ILE A 24 -11.98 10.81 -6.48
C ILE A 24 -10.65 11.22 -7.11
N GLN A 25 -10.14 12.37 -6.69
CA GLN A 25 -8.83 12.86 -7.05
C GLN A 25 -7.90 12.71 -5.85
N VAL A 26 -6.78 12.04 -6.04
CA VAL A 26 -5.71 11.95 -5.04
C VAL A 26 -4.52 12.74 -5.53
N ARG A 27 -4.14 13.76 -4.77
CA ARG A 27 -3.04 14.67 -5.15
C ARG A 27 -1.74 14.16 -4.56
N ILE A 28 -0.76 13.88 -5.41
CA ILE A 28 0.52 13.30 -5.01
C ILE A 28 1.66 14.20 -5.50
N SER A 29 2.62 14.44 -4.63
CA SER A 29 3.92 15.02 -4.94
C SER A 29 4.99 13.94 -4.99
N GLU A 30 5.81 14.00 -6.04
CA GLU A 30 6.97 13.15 -6.31
C GLU A 30 8.19 14.06 -6.24
N PRO A 31 8.70 14.36 -5.03
CA PRO A 31 9.91 15.14 -4.89
C PRO A 31 11.11 14.37 -5.45
N ASN A 32 12.18 15.07 -5.81
CA ASN A 32 13.46 14.44 -6.17
C ASN A 32 14.13 13.86 -4.91
N LEU A 33 13.54 12.79 -4.40
CA LEU A 33 13.94 12.06 -3.22
C LEU A 33 14.28 10.63 -3.66
N THR A 34 15.35 10.08 -3.11
CA THR A 34 15.79 8.72 -3.41
C THR A 34 16.01 7.94 -2.12
N SER A 35 15.65 6.66 -2.13
CA SER A 35 15.94 5.71 -1.06
C SER A 35 16.28 4.37 -1.70
N GLU A 36 17.33 3.70 -1.20
CA GLU A 36 17.82 2.42 -1.74
C GLU A 36 18.03 2.41 -3.28
N ASN A 37 18.51 3.53 -3.82
CA ASN A 37 18.74 3.76 -5.26
C ASN A 37 17.47 3.87 -6.13
N LEU A 38 16.29 3.91 -5.52
CA LEU A 38 15.02 4.17 -6.20
C LEU A 38 14.59 5.62 -5.97
N GLY A 39 14.11 6.26 -7.03
CA GLY A 39 13.42 7.54 -6.93
C GLY A 39 12.04 7.36 -6.33
N LEU A 40 11.58 8.33 -5.54
CA LEU A 40 10.21 8.35 -5.08
C LEU A 40 9.30 8.75 -6.24
N GLU A 41 8.65 7.76 -6.83
CA GLU A 41 7.66 7.92 -7.89
C GLU A 41 6.44 7.04 -7.64
N THR A 42 5.32 7.38 -8.27
CA THR A 42 4.10 6.59 -8.20
C THR A 42 4.14 5.53 -9.29
N TRP A 43 4.14 4.27 -8.88
CA TRP A 43 4.22 3.13 -9.79
C TRP A 43 2.84 2.69 -10.28
N ALA A 44 2.78 2.09 -11.47
CA ALA A 44 1.54 1.59 -12.08
C ALA A 44 0.74 0.68 -11.14
N ALA A 45 1.42 -0.19 -10.37
CA ALA A 45 0.76 -1.10 -9.45
C ALA A 45 0.00 -0.38 -8.31
N SER A 46 0.53 0.75 -7.83
CA SER A 46 -0.16 1.56 -6.81
C SER A 46 -1.45 2.17 -7.36
N HIS A 47 -1.44 2.65 -8.61
CA HIS A 47 -2.63 3.21 -9.24
C HIS A 47 -3.67 2.13 -9.57
N ILE A 48 -3.22 0.96 -10.02
CA ILE A 48 -4.10 -0.19 -10.24
C ILE A 48 -4.73 -0.63 -8.91
N LEU A 49 -3.94 -0.83 -7.86
CA LEU A 49 -4.46 -1.25 -6.56
C LEU A 49 -5.44 -0.22 -5.99
N ALA A 50 -5.09 1.07 -6.02
CA ALA A 50 -5.98 2.17 -5.63
C ALA A 50 -7.29 2.14 -6.42
N SER A 51 -7.22 1.85 -7.72
CA SER A 51 -8.40 1.75 -8.59
C SER A 51 -9.29 0.56 -8.27
N GLN A 52 -8.76 -0.53 -7.70
CA GLN A 52 -9.57 -1.67 -7.25
C GLN A 52 -10.32 -1.41 -5.93
N LEU A 53 -9.87 -0.45 -5.11
CA LEU A 53 -10.38 -0.29 -3.74
C LEU A 53 -11.88 0.02 -3.67
N HIS A 54 -12.46 0.66 -4.69
CA HIS A 54 -13.89 0.98 -4.70
C HIS A 54 -14.80 -0.25 -4.72
N HIS A 55 -14.36 -1.35 -5.33
CA HIS A 55 -15.16 -2.59 -5.42
C HIS A 55 -14.75 -3.61 -4.36
N LEU A 56 -13.48 -3.56 -3.90
CA LEU A 56 -12.98 -4.40 -2.82
C LEU A 56 -13.48 -3.94 -1.45
N GLY A 57 -13.54 -2.62 -1.21
CA GLY A 57 -13.95 -2.03 0.06
C GLY A 57 -15.29 -2.53 0.61
N PRO A 58 -16.38 -2.56 -0.20
CA PRO A 58 -17.67 -3.08 0.24
C PRO A 58 -17.66 -4.55 0.70
N LYS A 59 -16.62 -5.32 0.37
CA LYS A 59 -16.44 -6.73 0.77
C LYS A 59 -15.66 -6.88 2.08
N ILE A 60 -15.12 -5.80 2.64
CA ILE A 60 -14.30 -5.81 3.85
C ILE A 60 -15.12 -5.27 5.03
N GLN A 61 -15.22 -6.08 6.09
CA GLN A 61 -15.95 -5.72 7.31
C GLN A 61 -14.98 -5.27 8.39
N PHE A 62 -14.87 -3.96 8.57
CA PHE A 62 -14.03 -3.40 9.63
C PHE A 62 -14.63 -3.69 11.01
N PRO A 63 -13.78 -4.00 12.02
CA PRO A 63 -14.21 -4.10 13.40
C PRO A 63 -14.64 -2.72 13.94
N GLU A 64 -15.33 -2.72 15.09
CA GLU A 64 -15.51 -1.48 15.86
C GLU A 64 -14.15 -0.83 16.20
N PRO A 65 -14.05 0.51 16.19
CA PRO A 65 -12.82 1.22 16.50
C PRO A 65 -12.24 0.78 17.84
N SER A 66 -10.95 0.41 17.84
CA SER A 66 -10.23 -0.06 19.02
C SER A 66 -8.80 0.50 19.02
N PRO A 67 -8.24 0.88 20.18
CA PRO A 67 -6.83 1.26 20.27
C PRO A 67 -5.88 0.10 19.97
N ASP A 68 -6.35 -1.15 20.08
CA ASP A 68 -5.53 -2.36 19.96
C ASP A 68 -5.38 -2.86 18.50
N VAL A 69 -6.14 -2.29 17.57
CA VAL A 69 -6.16 -2.70 16.17
C VAL A 69 -5.97 -1.50 15.26
N LEU A 70 -4.97 -1.57 14.39
CA LEU A 70 -4.83 -0.65 13.27
C LEU A 70 -5.88 -1.01 12.21
N PRO A 71 -6.77 -0.11 11.78
CA PRO A 71 -7.72 -0.44 10.73
C PRO A 71 -7.01 -0.80 9.43
N ILE A 72 -6.03 0.01 9.03
CA ILE A 72 -5.29 -0.15 7.79
C ILE A 72 -3.81 0.18 8.00
N LEU A 73 -2.94 -0.67 7.47
CA LEU A 73 -1.49 -0.48 7.39
C LEU A 73 -1.03 -0.63 5.93
N GLU A 74 -0.25 0.30 5.40
CA GLU A 74 0.39 0.17 4.09
C GLU A 74 1.89 -0.04 4.26
N LEU A 75 2.42 -1.09 3.64
CA LEU A 75 3.83 -1.47 3.64
C LEU A 75 4.50 -1.00 2.35
N GLY A 76 5.60 -0.26 2.45
CA GLY A 76 6.30 0.25 1.28
C GLY A 76 5.42 1.21 0.50
N ALA A 77 4.85 2.19 1.22
CA ALA A 77 3.81 3.06 0.70
C ALA A 77 4.28 3.96 -0.46
N GLY A 78 5.59 4.18 -0.61
CA GLY A 78 6.17 5.04 -1.61
C GLY A 78 5.58 6.44 -1.50
N THR A 79 4.73 6.81 -2.46
CA THR A 79 4.04 8.12 -2.48
C THR A 79 2.77 8.17 -1.62
N GLY A 80 2.22 7.02 -1.21
CA GLY A 80 1.03 6.90 -0.38
C GLY A 80 -0.30 6.87 -1.16
N LEU A 81 -0.27 6.69 -2.48
CA LEU A 81 -1.47 6.74 -3.33
C LEU A 81 -2.57 5.75 -2.88
N VAL A 82 -2.21 4.51 -2.56
CA VAL A 82 -3.16 3.46 -2.17
C VAL A 82 -3.81 3.81 -0.83
N GLY A 83 -3.02 4.09 0.20
CA GLY A 83 -3.53 4.38 1.53
C GLY A 83 -4.34 5.67 1.59
N VAL A 84 -3.98 6.73 0.86
CA VAL A 84 -4.81 7.96 0.78
C VAL A 84 -6.15 7.67 0.11
N THR A 85 -6.15 6.85 -0.94
CA THR A 85 -7.38 6.39 -1.60
C THR A 85 -8.24 5.59 -0.63
N ALA A 86 -7.64 4.63 0.08
CA ALA A 86 -8.33 3.78 1.05
C ALA A 86 -8.95 4.60 2.19
N ALA A 87 -8.19 5.53 2.79
CA ALA A 87 -8.69 6.42 3.84
C ALA A 87 -9.93 7.19 3.36
N THR A 88 -9.87 7.74 2.16
CA THR A 88 -10.95 8.57 1.60
C THR A 88 -12.19 7.74 1.25
N LEU A 89 -12.02 6.59 0.59
CA LEU A 89 -13.14 5.76 0.15
C LEU A 89 -13.77 4.96 1.29
N TRP A 90 -12.94 4.36 2.14
CA TRP A 90 -13.41 3.43 3.17
C TRP A 90 -13.66 4.12 4.51
N LYS A 91 -13.23 5.38 4.66
CA LYS A 91 -13.42 6.20 5.88
C LYS A 91 -12.84 5.53 7.12
N GLN A 92 -11.66 4.94 6.94
CA GLN A 92 -10.93 4.24 7.98
C GLN A 92 -9.57 4.90 8.19
N PRO A 93 -9.08 4.96 9.44
CA PRO A 93 -7.72 5.42 9.71
C PRO A 93 -6.66 4.56 9.02
N VAL A 94 -5.62 5.20 8.49
CA VAL A 94 -4.53 4.52 7.76
C VAL A 94 -3.18 4.92 8.33
N VAL A 95 -2.30 3.94 8.52
CA VAL A 95 -0.87 4.19 8.76
C VAL A 95 -0.07 3.81 7.52
N LEU A 96 0.63 4.78 6.94
CA LEU A 96 1.57 4.59 5.83
C LEU A 96 2.96 4.28 6.39
N THR A 97 3.60 3.22 5.91
CA THR A 97 4.96 2.89 6.34
C THR A 97 5.91 2.76 5.17
N ASP A 98 7.09 3.34 5.36
CA ASP A 98 8.21 3.22 4.43
C ASP A 98 9.53 3.44 5.19
N LEU A 99 10.64 3.50 4.46
CA LEU A 99 11.95 3.83 4.96
C LEU A 99 11.97 5.26 5.52
N ALA A 100 12.74 5.48 6.60
CA ALA A 100 12.81 6.76 7.31
C ALA A 100 13.03 7.99 6.40
N PRO A 101 13.86 7.94 5.33
CA PRO A 101 14.03 9.05 4.42
C PRO A 101 12.76 9.45 3.64
N LEU A 102 11.80 8.54 3.44
CA LEU A 102 10.58 8.77 2.66
C LEU A 102 9.40 9.29 3.51
N VAL A 103 9.45 9.11 4.83
CA VAL A 103 8.37 9.54 5.75
C VAL A 103 7.99 11.03 5.61
N PRO A 104 8.94 11.99 5.51
CA PRO A 104 8.56 13.39 5.31
C PRO A 104 7.77 13.65 4.01
N ALA A 105 8.04 12.88 2.95
CA ALA A 105 7.31 12.98 1.69
C ALA A 105 5.91 12.38 1.81
N LEU A 106 5.76 11.27 2.55
CA LEU A 106 4.46 10.70 2.89
C LEU A 106 3.62 11.69 3.70
N ASP A 107 4.17 12.31 4.73
CA ASP A 107 3.47 13.34 5.53
C ASP A 107 3.01 14.53 4.66
N ALA A 108 3.86 14.97 3.73
CA ALA A 108 3.49 16.02 2.78
C ALA A 108 2.33 15.59 1.86
N ASN A 109 2.34 14.35 1.35
CA ASN A 109 1.27 13.81 0.51
C ASN A 109 -0.04 13.59 1.29
N ILE A 110 0.02 13.17 2.55
CA ILE A 110 -1.14 13.16 3.45
C ILE A 110 -1.73 14.58 3.56
N GLY A 111 -0.87 15.59 3.79
CA GLY A 111 -1.26 16.99 3.88
C GLY A 111 -1.94 17.53 2.62
N LEU A 112 -1.49 17.12 1.43
CA LEU A 112 -2.10 17.52 0.14
C LEU A 112 -3.55 17.04 -0.02
N ASN A 113 -3.97 16.04 0.76
CA ASN A 113 -5.30 15.41 0.68
C ASN A 113 -6.17 15.68 1.92
N SER A 114 -5.78 16.62 2.79
CA SER A 114 -6.44 16.89 4.07
C SER A 114 -7.94 17.21 3.95
N GLU A 115 -8.36 17.89 2.88
CA GLU A 115 -9.78 18.19 2.65
C GLU A 115 -10.60 16.91 2.42
N GLY A 116 -10.07 15.95 1.65
CA GLY A 116 -10.70 14.66 1.41
C GLY A 116 -10.81 13.84 2.69
N LEU A 117 -9.75 13.82 3.50
CA LEU A 117 -9.70 13.12 4.78
C LEU A 117 -10.70 13.71 5.79
N GLN A 118 -10.79 15.04 5.87
CA GLN A 118 -11.77 15.73 6.71
C GLN A 118 -13.22 15.41 6.30
N LYS A 119 -13.53 15.40 4.99
CA LYS A 119 -14.85 15.02 4.48
C LYS A 119 -15.19 13.55 4.76
N ALA A 120 -14.18 12.67 4.72
CA ALA A 120 -14.30 11.26 5.07
C ALA A 120 -14.39 11.03 6.59
N ASN A 121 -14.12 12.05 7.42
CA ASN A 121 -14.03 11.96 8.88
C ASN A 121 -13.05 10.85 9.31
N THR A 122 -11.86 10.87 8.73
CA THR A 122 -10.78 9.92 9.01
C THR A 122 -9.44 10.63 9.16
N ASP A 123 -8.47 9.92 9.73
CA ASP A 123 -7.12 10.40 9.97
C ASP A 123 -6.07 9.49 9.30
N MET A 124 -4.89 10.04 9.06
CA MET A 124 -3.75 9.30 8.53
C MET A 124 -2.47 9.68 9.25
N GLU A 125 -1.57 8.71 9.40
CA GLU A 125 -0.24 8.92 9.95
C GLU A 125 0.81 8.25 9.05
N ALA A 126 2.01 8.82 8.98
CA ALA A 126 3.16 8.18 8.35
C ALA A 126 4.20 7.76 9.39
N GLY A 127 4.90 6.67 9.12
CA GLY A 127 5.89 6.11 10.03
C GLY A 127 6.84 5.14 9.35
N THR A 128 7.66 4.47 10.15
CA THR A 128 8.58 3.43 9.69
C THR A 128 8.22 2.07 10.29
N LEU A 129 8.35 1.04 9.48
CA LEU A 129 8.25 -0.35 9.90
C LEU A 129 9.33 -1.14 9.17
N ASP A 130 10.39 -1.50 9.90
CA ASP A 130 11.51 -2.25 9.35
C ASP A 130 11.10 -3.72 9.15
N TRP A 131 11.10 -4.20 7.91
CA TRP A 131 10.72 -5.58 7.60
C TRP A 131 11.76 -6.60 8.07
N LYS A 132 13.04 -6.20 8.24
CA LYS A 132 14.07 -7.08 8.83
C LYS A 132 13.86 -7.25 10.34
N HIS A 133 13.21 -6.27 10.97
CA HIS A 133 12.86 -6.28 12.39
C HIS A 133 11.40 -5.87 12.61
N PRO A 134 10.42 -6.69 12.18
CA PRO A 134 9.01 -6.31 12.04
C PRO A 134 8.25 -6.31 13.37
N THR A 135 8.87 -5.85 14.45
CA THR A 135 8.24 -5.79 15.78
C THR A 135 7.86 -4.38 16.19
N THR A 136 8.39 -3.37 15.51
CA THR A 136 8.34 -1.98 15.96
C THR A 136 7.85 -1.09 14.82
N LEU A 137 6.67 -0.49 15.02
CA LEU A 137 6.17 0.62 14.20
C LEU A 137 6.51 1.93 14.91
N LEU A 138 7.22 2.82 14.21
CA LEU A 138 7.57 4.14 14.72
C LEU A 138 6.74 5.20 13.99
N ILE A 139 6.01 6.03 14.73
CA ILE A 139 5.31 7.20 14.21
C ILE A 139 5.90 8.42 14.90
N LYS A 140 6.39 9.41 14.14
CA LYS A 140 7.08 10.60 14.69
C LYS A 140 8.22 10.27 15.68
N ASN A 141 8.93 9.17 15.42
CA ASN A 141 9.98 8.59 16.30
C ASN A 141 9.50 8.05 17.64
N GLU A 142 8.19 7.89 17.84
CA GLU A 142 7.61 7.23 19.01
C GLU A 142 7.15 5.83 18.63
N GLN A 143 7.47 4.86 19.49
CA GLN A 143 7.01 3.49 19.30
C GLN A 143 5.51 3.40 19.60
N ARG A 144 4.74 3.00 18.59
CA ARG A 144 3.33 2.67 18.80
C ARG A 144 3.23 1.40 19.66
N PRO A 145 2.23 1.28 20.55
CA PRO A 145 1.93 0.00 21.18
C PRO A 145 1.77 -1.08 20.11
N GLN A 146 2.24 -2.28 20.42
CA GLN A 146 2.20 -3.40 19.47
C GLN A 146 0.73 -3.71 19.14
N THR A 147 0.31 -3.31 17.94
CA THR A 147 -1.06 -3.42 17.45
C THR A 147 -1.01 -4.10 16.09
N GLN A 148 -1.93 -5.03 15.84
CA GLN A 148 -2.04 -5.69 14.55
C GLN A 148 -2.99 -4.91 13.64
N ALA A 149 -2.78 -5.01 12.32
CA ALA A 149 -3.60 -4.39 11.31
C ALA A 149 -4.75 -5.32 10.88
N HIS A 150 -5.93 -4.74 10.64
CA HIS A 150 -7.07 -5.45 10.06
C HIS A 150 -6.94 -5.60 8.54
N VAL A 151 -6.48 -4.54 7.87
CA VAL A 151 -6.10 -4.59 6.45
C VAL A 151 -4.64 -4.21 6.30
N ILE A 152 -3.90 -4.97 5.47
CA ILE A 152 -2.56 -4.61 5.01
C ILE A 152 -2.57 -4.39 3.50
N PHE A 153 -1.92 -3.32 3.05
CA PHE A 153 -1.63 -3.05 1.64
C PHE A 153 -0.15 -3.19 1.34
N ALA A 154 0.17 -3.64 0.12
CA ALA A 154 1.50 -3.52 -0.47
C ALA A 154 1.37 -3.31 -1.98
N ALA A 155 2.06 -2.31 -2.55
CA ALA A 155 2.05 -2.06 -3.99
C ALA A 155 3.47 -1.96 -4.53
N ASP A 156 3.82 -2.83 -5.49
CA ASP A 156 5.13 -2.90 -6.11
C ASP A 156 6.32 -3.08 -5.13
N THR A 157 6.15 -3.95 -4.15
CA THR A 157 7.13 -4.16 -3.07
C THR A 157 8.12 -5.30 -3.33
N ILE A 158 8.04 -6.00 -4.47
CA ILE A 158 8.89 -7.16 -4.80
C ILE A 158 9.81 -6.84 -5.98
N TYR A 159 11.07 -6.52 -5.68
CA TYR A 159 12.11 -6.19 -6.67
C TYR A 159 13.54 -6.59 -6.23
N SER A 160 13.66 -7.36 -5.15
CA SER A 160 14.91 -7.90 -4.61
C SER A 160 14.69 -9.33 -4.10
N GLU A 161 15.76 -10.13 -4.06
CA GLU A 161 15.74 -11.51 -3.58
C GLU A 161 15.37 -11.66 -2.10
N GLU A 162 15.58 -10.62 -1.28
CA GLU A 162 15.20 -10.64 0.14
C GLU A 162 13.69 -10.39 0.34
N HIS A 163 13.02 -9.74 -0.62
CA HIS A 163 11.66 -9.22 -0.42
C HIS A 163 10.59 -10.28 -0.22
N PRO A 164 10.62 -11.46 -0.87
CA PRO A 164 9.63 -12.50 -0.62
C PRO A 164 9.56 -12.91 0.85
N GLU A 165 10.71 -13.15 1.46
CA GLU A 165 10.81 -13.52 2.88
C GLU A 165 10.41 -12.36 3.79
N LEU A 166 11.00 -11.19 3.58
CA LEU A 166 10.77 -10.02 4.43
C LEU A 166 9.29 -9.59 4.42
N LEU A 167 8.68 -9.54 3.23
CA LEU A 167 7.29 -9.12 3.07
C LEU A 167 6.33 -10.15 3.70
N ALA A 168 6.52 -11.44 3.43
CA ALA A 168 5.68 -12.49 4.03
C ALA A 168 5.78 -12.46 5.56
N ASN A 169 6.99 -12.34 6.12
CA ASN A 169 7.20 -12.28 7.57
C ASN A 169 6.52 -11.09 8.22
N VAL A 170 6.62 -9.88 7.65
CA VAL A 170 5.95 -8.70 8.20
C VAL A 170 4.42 -8.83 8.09
N ILE A 171 3.89 -9.37 6.99
CA ILE A 171 2.44 -9.60 6.84
C ILE A 171 1.95 -10.59 7.89
N LEU A 172 2.59 -11.75 8.03
CA LEU A 172 2.17 -12.79 8.97
C LEU A 172 2.25 -12.31 10.44
N LYS A 173 3.16 -11.37 10.72
CA LYS A 173 3.32 -10.74 12.03
C LYS A 173 2.26 -9.67 12.31
N TRP A 174 2.00 -8.80 11.34
CA TRP A 174 1.17 -7.60 11.52
C TRP A 174 -0.29 -7.81 11.17
N LEU A 175 -0.65 -8.73 10.27
CA LEU A 175 -2.03 -9.00 9.95
C LEU A 175 -2.68 -9.71 11.15
N ARG A 176 -3.76 -9.12 11.67
CA ARG A 176 -4.48 -9.72 12.80
C ARG A 176 -5.01 -11.09 12.41
N LYS A 177 -4.98 -12.03 13.36
CA LYS A 177 -5.60 -13.35 13.20
C LYS A 177 -7.12 -13.22 13.37
N ASP A 178 -7.79 -12.91 12.27
CA ASP A 178 -9.24 -12.73 12.20
C ASP A 178 -9.80 -13.13 10.84
N LYS A 179 -10.98 -13.74 10.80
CA LYS A 179 -11.64 -14.21 9.58
C LYS A 179 -11.93 -13.08 8.57
N GLU A 180 -12.09 -11.84 9.02
CA GLU A 180 -12.37 -10.67 8.18
C GLU A 180 -11.11 -9.85 7.86
N ALA A 181 -9.95 -10.18 8.44
CA ALA A 181 -8.70 -9.51 8.09
C ALA A 181 -8.26 -9.83 6.66
N ARG A 182 -7.71 -8.83 5.96
CA ARG A 182 -7.31 -8.96 4.55
C ARG A 182 -5.90 -8.41 4.32
N PHE A 183 -5.16 -9.09 3.46
CA PHE A 183 -3.97 -8.54 2.83
C PHE A 183 -4.25 -8.31 1.35
N LEU A 184 -3.94 -7.13 0.85
CA LEU A 184 -4.14 -6.75 -0.54
C LEU A 184 -2.80 -6.35 -1.13
N ILE A 185 -2.44 -6.96 -2.25
CA ILE A 185 -1.19 -6.68 -2.95
C ILE A 185 -1.43 -6.43 -4.42
N ALA A 186 -0.62 -5.55 -5.02
CA ALA A 186 -0.46 -5.47 -6.46
C ALA A 186 1.01 -5.41 -6.85
N TYR A 187 1.38 -6.05 -7.95
CA TYR A 187 2.74 -6.07 -8.49
C TYR A 187 2.72 -6.08 -10.02
N PRO A 188 3.65 -5.38 -10.68
CA PRO A 188 3.80 -5.45 -12.13
C PRO A 188 4.38 -6.81 -12.54
N LEU A 189 3.92 -7.34 -13.66
CA LEU A 189 4.44 -8.57 -14.25
C LEU A 189 5.81 -8.32 -14.90
N ARG A 190 6.85 -8.39 -14.08
CA ARG A 190 8.25 -8.35 -14.50
C ARG A 190 8.80 -9.78 -14.55
N VAL A 191 9.24 -10.23 -15.73
CA VAL A 191 9.78 -11.59 -15.93
C VAL A 191 10.94 -11.89 -14.98
N CYS A 192 11.79 -10.90 -14.68
CA CYS A 192 12.94 -11.07 -13.79
C CYS A 192 12.58 -11.27 -12.30
N TYR A 193 11.34 -10.97 -11.88
CA TYR A 193 10.90 -11.10 -10.48
C TYR A 193 9.80 -12.15 -10.31
N ILE A 194 9.45 -12.90 -11.36
CA ILE A 194 8.37 -13.88 -11.29
C ILE A 194 8.63 -14.98 -10.25
N ASP A 195 9.89 -15.39 -10.10
CA ASP A 195 10.26 -16.40 -9.11
C ASP A 195 10.20 -15.84 -7.68
N TYR A 196 10.50 -14.55 -7.48
CA TYR A 196 10.32 -13.87 -6.19
C TYR A 196 8.84 -13.76 -5.81
N ILE A 197 7.97 -13.46 -6.79
CA ILE A 197 6.52 -13.43 -6.57
C ILE A 197 6.01 -14.83 -6.18
N ARG A 198 6.45 -15.89 -6.88
CA ARG A 198 6.09 -17.27 -6.54
C ARG A 198 6.54 -17.66 -5.13
N GLU A 199 7.77 -17.35 -4.78
CA GLU A 199 8.30 -17.61 -3.44
C GLU A 199 7.47 -16.88 -2.36
N MET A 200 7.07 -15.63 -2.60
CA MET A 200 6.23 -14.87 -1.68
C MET A 200 4.86 -15.53 -1.49
N TRP A 201 4.24 -16.02 -2.57
CA TRP A 201 2.99 -16.78 -2.52
C TRP A 201 3.15 -18.06 -1.68
N GLU A 202 4.17 -18.87 -1.96
CA GLU A 202 4.46 -20.10 -1.22
C GLU A 202 4.61 -19.82 0.29
N ARG A 203 5.35 -18.77 0.65
CA ARG A 203 5.54 -18.37 2.05
C ARG A 203 4.25 -17.90 2.73
N LEU A 204 3.39 -17.15 2.04
CA LEU A 204 2.08 -16.77 2.57
C LEU A 204 1.19 -17.99 2.79
N GLU A 205 1.20 -18.93 1.84
CA GLU A 205 0.44 -20.18 1.93
C GLU A 205 0.89 -21.09 3.07
N GLU A 206 2.20 -21.25 3.24
CA GLU A 206 2.83 -21.95 4.38
C GLU A 206 2.52 -21.26 5.71
N GLY A 207 2.43 -19.93 5.68
CA GLY A 207 2.00 -19.11 6.82
C GLY A 207 0.52 -19.23 7.20
N GLY A 208 -0.26 -20.00 6.42
CA GLY A 208 -1.69 -20.26 6.67
C GLY A 208 -2.63 -19.27 5.99
N MET A 209 -2.16 -18.54 4.97
CA MET A 209 -2.99 -17.65 4.16
C MET A 209 -3.41 -18.33 2.85
N GLU A 210 -4.48 -17.82 2.24
CA GLU A 210 -4.90 -18.16 0.88
C GLU A 210 -5.38 -16.92 0.13
N ALA A 211 -5.13 -16.89 -1.18
CA ALA A 211 -5.75 -15.93 -2.08
C ALA A 211 -7.24 -16.28 -2.23
N MET A 212 -8.11 -15.27 -2.11
CA MET A 212 -9.56 -15.41 -2.24
C MET A 212 -10.13 -14.68 -3.46
N GLU A 213 -9.41 -13.69 -3.98
CA GLU A 213 -9.76 -12.94 -5.17
C GLU A 213 -8.47 -12.46 -5.84
N GLU A 214 -8.44 -12.49 -7.17
CA GLU A 214 -7.28 -12.14 -7.97
C GLU A 214 -7.75 -11.46 -9.25
N GLY A 215 -6.90 -10.61 -9.80
CA GLY A 215 -7.16 -9.98 -11.08
C GLY A 215 -5.90 -9.48 -11.75
N ARG A 216 -6.06 -9.11 -13.01
CA ARG A 216 -5.00 -8.55 -13.83
C ARG A 216 -5.56 -7.36 -14.59
N GLU A 217 -4.86 -6.24 -14.52
CA GLU A 217 -5.24 -5.00 -15.17
C GLU A 217 -4.04 -4.40 -15.91
N GLU A 218 -4.34 -3.52 -16.85
CA GLU A 218 -3.31 -2.77 -17.57
C GLU A 218 -3.47 -1.27 -17.27
N ALA A 219 -2.43 -0.65 -16.71
CA ALA A 219 -2.45 0.77 -16.37
C ALA A 219 -2.51 1.67 -17.63
N SER A 220 -3.03 2.89 -17.49
CA SER A 220 -3.20 3.82 -18.63
C SER A 220 -1.88 4.26 -19.25
N GLN A 221 -1.82 4.38 -20.58
CA GLN A 221 -0.60 4.76 -21.32
C GLN A 221 -0.30 6.24 -21.20
N ASP A 222 -1.34 7.02 -20.89
CA ASP A 222 -1.21 8.44 -20.66
C ASP A 222 -0.55 8.75 -19.31
N LEU A 223 -0.57 7.78 -18.37
CA LEU A 223 -0.04 7.93 -17.01
C LEU A 223 1.28 7.20 -16.81
N PHE A 224 1.44 6.01 -17.39
CA PHE A 224 2.59 5.13 -17.17
C PHE A 224 3.17 4.65 -18.49
N ASN A 225 4.49 4.80 -18.62
CA ASN A 225 5.22 4.49 -19.86
C ASN A 225 5.68 3.03 -19.93
N ASP A 226 5.78 2.34 -18.80
CA ASP A 226 6.30 0.99 -18.64
C ASP A 226 5.59 0.23 -17.51
N GLU A 227 5.81 -1.10 -17.46
CA GLU A 227 5.40 -1.98 -16.37
C GLU A 227 3.90 -1.92 -15.99
N ARG A 228 3.08 -1.64 -17.01
CA ARG A 228 1.64 -1.39 -16.87
C ARG A 228 0.81 -2.62 -16.59
N LEU A 229 1.27 -3.81 -16.97
CA LEU A 229 0.53 -5.04 -16.77
C LEU A 229 0.73 -5.48 -15.32
N VAL A 230 -0.31 -5.30 -14.51
CA VAL A 230 -0.27 -5.48 -13.06
C VAL A 230 -1.23 -6.59 -12.67
N GLU A 231 -0.75 -7.49 -11.81
CA GLU A 231 -1.62 -8.41 -11.09
C GLU A 231 -1.89 -7.88 -9.69
N TRP A 232 -3.09 -8.18 -9.19
CA TRP A 232 -3.48 -7.87 -7.83
C TRP A 232 -4.18 -9.09 -7.22
N SER A 233 -4.07 -9.23 -5.90
CA SER A 233 -4.71 -10.31 -5.16
C SER A 233 -5.15 -9.86 -3.76
N VAL A 234 -6.20 -10.51 -3.27
CA VAL A 234 -6.74 -10.35 -1.92
C VAL A 234 -6.56 -11.67 -1.19
N TRP A 235 -5.94 -11.61 -0.02
CA TRP A 235 -5.61 -12.76 0.79
C TRP A 235 -6.34 -12.73 2.13
N ARG A 236 -6.62 -13.92 2.66
CA ARG A 236 -7.23 -14.16 3.97
C ARG A 236 -6.51 -15.31 4.70
N TRP A 237 -6.86 -15.54 5.96
CA TRP A 237 -6.46 -16.75 6.68
C TRP A 237 -7.33 -17.95 6.28
N LYS A 238 -6.73 -19.14 6.09
CA LYS A 238 -7.42 -20.37 5.64
C LYS A 238 -8.44 -20.92 6.66
N ASP A 239 -8.07 -20.94 7.94
CA ASP A 239 -8.78 -21.73 8.97
C ASP A 239 -9.15 -20.93 10.24
N LEU A 240 -9.73 -19.73 10.09
CA LEU A 240 -10.18 -18.88 11.22
C LEU A 240 -11.71 -18.73 11.30
#